data_AF-A0A0C2MVZ2-F1
#
_entry.id   AF-A0A0C2MVZ2-F1
#
_cell.length_a   1.000
_cell.length_b   1.000
_cell.length_c   1.000
_cell.angle_alpha   90.00
_cell.angle_beta   90.00
_cell.angle_gamma   90.00
#
_symmetry.space_group_name_H-M   'P 1'
#
loop_
_entity.id
_entity.type
_entity.pdbx_description
1 polymer ?
#
loop_
_entity_poly.entity_id
_entity_poly.type
_entity_poly.pdbx_seq_one_letter_code
_entity_poly.pdbx_strand_id
1 'polypeptide(L)'
;MFDFRYDSIIENTEKSLEKLKIKYADMVFAHDVEFGDLNTIFNETLPALQCIKDSGKAKYIGISGYSLKTLNRINIDAILTYSRYVLFDETLNEIIEFFKEREIFIVSGSPTGMGLLTQNGPPSWHPAHTMLKDRCQKVSVECEKNQINISELAIKHVINNRSIDMVLIGPKNINEMRNCVQAVNTPLSDEECNFITRIKSLYFDDLDVSVRSWEGVEKAHLIERKKG
;
A
#
# COMPACT_ATOMS: atom_id res chain seq x y z
N MET A 1 18.36 -2.06 -7.73
CA MET A 1 18.86 -1.86 -6.34
C MET A 1 18.36 -0.49 -5.92
N PHE A 2 17.84 -0.35 -4.70
CA PHE A 2 17.42 0.95 -4.19
C PHE A 2 18.64 1.86 -4.00
N ASP A 3 18.60 3.06 -4.57
CA ASP A 3 19.61 4.10 -4.40
C ASP A 3 18.91 5.39 -3.97
N PHE A 4 19.08 5.72 -2.70
CA PHE A 4 18.39 6.81 -2.01
C PHE A 4 19.22 8.10 -1.96
N ARG A 5 20.38 8.12 -2.64
CA ARG A 5 21.25 9.29 -2.69
C ARG A 5 20.64 10.43 -3.48
N TYR A 6 21.03 11.65 -3.16
CA TYR A 6 20.42 12.86 -3.71
C TYR A 6 20.42 12.85 -5.24
N ASP A 7 21.59 12.68 -5.84
CA ASP A 7 21.77 12.68 -7.30
C ASP A 7 20.97 11.57 -7.98
N SER A 8 20.88 10.41 -7.34
CA SER A 8 20.13 9.27 -7.86
C SER A 8 18.62 9.53 -7.86
N ILE A 9 18.09 10.21 -6.84
CA ILE A 9 16.69 10.62 -6.81
C ILE A 9 16.41 11.63 -7.93
N ILE A 10 17.25 12.66 -8.09
CA ILE A 10 17.11 13.64 -9.18
C ILE A 10 17.14 12.96 -10.55
N GLU A 11 18.16 12.15 -10.82
CA GLU A 11 18.36 11.49 -12.11
C GLU A 11 17.21 10.51 -12.43
N ASN A 12 16.76 9.74 -11.45
CA ASN A 12 15.65 8.78 -11.64
C ASN A 12 14.32 9.50 -11.89
N THR A 13 14.07 10.64 -11.23
CA THR A 13 12.88 11.45 -11.50
C THR A 13 12.94 12.03 -12.92
N GLU A 14 14.06 12.60 -13.34
CA GLU A 14 14.22 13.14 -14.71
C GLU A 14 14.00 12.06 -15.79
N LYS A 15 14.63 10.89 -15.61
CA LYS A 15 14.43 9.74 -16.49
C LYS A 15 12.97 9.30 -16.54
N SER A 16 12.26 9.36 -15.42
CA SER A 16 10.84 8.97 -15.36
C SER A 16 9.95 9.97 -16.10
N LEU A 17 10.19 11.27 -15.94
CA LEU A 17 9.48 12.33 -16.66
C LEU A 17 9.71 12.22 -18.18
N GLU A 18 10.95 11.96 -18.59
CA GLU A 18 11.31 11.75 -20.01
C GLU A 18 10.58 10.54 -20.60
N LYS A 19 10.59 9.39 -19.90
CA LYS A 19 9.91 8.17 -20.35
C LYS A 19 8.40 8.35 -20.46
N LEU A 20 7.79 9.07 -19.51
CA LEU A 20 6.37 9.41 -19.52
C LEU A 20 6.02 10.51 -20.52
N LYS A 21 7.02 11.19 -21.09
CA LYS A 21 6.87 12.34 -22.01
C LYS A 21 6.07 13.49 -21.39
N ILE A 22 6.28 13.72 -20.09
CA ILE A 22 5.66 14.81 -19.31
C ILE A 22 6.73 15.72 -18.73
N LYS A 23 6.37 16.98 -18.45
CA LYS A 23 7.30 17.97 -17.89
C LYS A 23 7.31 17.98 -16.36
N TYR A 24 6.23 17.54 -15.74
CA TYR A 24 6.08 17.44 -14.30
C TYR A 24 5.14 16.28 -13.95
N ALA A 25 5.21 15.79 -12.72
CA ALA A 25 4.27 14.82 -12.15
C ALA A 25 3.44 15.47 -11.04
N ASP A 26 2.18 15.07 -10.87
CA ASP A 26 1.38 15.57 -9.74
C ASP A 26 1.98 15.13 -8.40
N MET A 27 2.42 13.88 -8.29
CA MET A 27 3.05 13.34 -7.07
C MET A 27 4.33 12.56 -7.41
N VAL A 28 5.38 12.73 -6.61
CA VAL A 28 6.61 11.91 -6.67
C VAL A 28 6.85 11.27 -5.30
N PHE A 29 6.99 9.95 -5.28
CA PHE A 29 7.26 9.19 -4.05
C PHE A 29 8.67 8.60 -4.08
N ALA A 30 9.42 8.75 -2.98
CA ALA A 30 10.56 7.87 -2.72
C ALA A 30 10.02 6.49 -2.30
N HIS A 31 10.31 5.46 -3.09
CA HIS A 31 9.69 4.15 -2.96
C HIS A 31 10.40 3.28 -1.92
N ASP A 32 9.61 2.68 -1.03
CA ASP A 32 9.99 1.74 0.03
C ASP A 32 11.22 2.19 0.83
N VAL A 33 11.07 3.33 1.50
CA VAL A 33 12.16 3.99 2.24
C VAL A 33 12.73 3.13 3.37
N GLU A 34 12.02 2.11 3.82
CA GLU A 34 12.48 1.12 4.80
C GLU A 34 13.66 0.25 4.31
N PHE A 35 13.89 0.17 3.00
CA PHE A 35 15.07 -0.50 2.44
C PHE A 35 16.31 0.40 2.43
N GLY A 36 16.15 1.69 2.72
CA GLY A 36 17.23 2.66 2.84
C GLY A 36 17.82 2.77 4.25
N ASP A 37 18.96 3.45 4.33
CA ASP A 37 19.48 3.94 5.62
C ASP A 37 18.79 5.25 5.98
N LEU A 38 18.36 5.41 7.23
CA LEU A 38 17.61 6.58 7.67
C LEU A 38 18.42 7.88 7.51
N ASN A 39 19.75 7.86 7.72
CA ASN A 39 20.55 9.07 7.53
C ASN A 39 20.56 9.49 6.06
N THR A 40 20.66 8.55 5.12
CA THR A 40 20.52 8.87 3.68
C THR A 40 19.12 9.38 3.36
N ILE A 41 18.06 8.78 3.91
CA ILE A 41 16.70 9.26 3.67
C ILE A 41 16.54 10.72 4.13
N PHE A 42 16.95 11.03 5.36
CA PHE A 42 16.79 12.36 5.93
C PHE A 42 17.68 13.42 5.29
N ASN A 43 18.94 13.08 5.00
CA ASN A 43 19.94 14.06 4.57
C ASN A 43 20.13 14.14 3.05
N GLU A 44 19.61 13.17 2.29
CA GLU A 44 19.75 13.15 0.83
C GLU A 44 18.41 13.01 0.12
N THR A 45 17.62 11.98 0.44
CA THR A 45 16.35 11.72 -0.29
C THR A 45 15.34 12.85 -0.10
N LEU A 46 15.07 13.26 1.15
CA LEU A 46 14.08 14.32 1.41
C LEU A 46 14.51 15.68 0.81
N PRO A 47 15.78 16.12 0.93
CA PRO A 47 16.25 17.30 0.22
C PRO A 47 16.13 17.20 -1.31
N ALA A 48 16.39 16.03 -1.89
CA ALA A 48 16.24 15.83 -3.34
C ALA A 48 14.77 15.94 -3.78
N LEU A 49 13.85 15.33 -3.03
CA LEU A 49 12.41 15.49 -3.27
C LEU A 49 11.98 16.95 -3.16
N GLN A 50 12.44 17.67 -2.14
CA GLN A 50 12.15 19.10 -2.01
C GLN A 50 12.68 19.91 -3.20
N CYS A 51 13.91 19.64 -3.66
CA CYS A 51 14.46 20.28 -4.85
C CYS A 51 13.62 19.99 -6.12
N ILE A 52 13.15 18.75 -6.30
CA ILE A 52 12.26 18.38 -7.39
C ILE A 52 10.95 19.20 -7.34
N LYS A 53 10.36 19.35 -6.15
CA LYS A 53 9.16 20.16 -5.94
C LYS A 53 9.42 21.63 -6.25
N ASP A 54 10.48 22.20 -5.70
CA ASP A 54 10.85 23.61 -5.85
C ASP A 54 11.18 23.96 -7.32
N SER A 55 11.74 23.01 -8.07
CA SER A 55 11.99 23.17 -9.51
C SER A 55 10.72 23.08 -10.38
N GLY A 56 9.55 22.78 -9.79
CA GLY A 56 8.27 22.62 -10.49
C GLY A 56 8.11 21.28 -11.22
N LYS A 57 9.03 20.32 -11.01
CA LYS A 57 8.96 18.98 -11.61
C LYS A 57 7.99 18.04 -10.86
N ALA A 58 7.62 18.37 -9.63
CA ALA A 58 6.54 17.72 -8.89
C ALA A 58 5.64 18.77 -8.22
N LYS A 59 4.32 18.53 -8.15
CA LYS A 59 3.43 19.36 -7.33
C LYS A 59 3.47 18.95 -5.86
N TYR A 60 3.49 17.65 -5.61
CA TYR A 60 3.53 17.06 -4.27
C TYR A 60 4.64 16.00 -4.18
N ILE A 61 5.20 15.85 -2.99
CA ILE A 61 6.22 14.85 -2.69
C ILE A 61 5.79 13.96 -1.54
N GLY A 62 6.27 12.72 -1.58
CA GLY A 62 5.93 11.74 -0.58
C GLY A 62 6.95 10.63 -0.47
N ILE A 63 6.61 9.69 0.39
CA ILE A 63 7.36 8.45 0.60
C ILE A 63 6.40 7.26 0.59
N SER A 64 6.88 6.09 0.19
CA SER A 64 6.17 4.84 0.40
C SER A 64 6.91 3.89 1.33
N GLY A 65 6.16 3.03 2.02
CA GLY A 65 6.72 2.00 2.90
C GLY A 65 5.75 1.49 3.96
N TYR A 66 6.22 0.54 4.78
CA TYR A 66 5.44 -0.13 5.81
C TYR A 66 5.36 0.60 7.17
N SER A 67 6.50 0.95 7.78
CA SER A 67 6.55 1.63 9.09
C SER A 67 6.96 3.08 8.94
N LEU A 68 5.94 3.94 8.91
CA LEU A 68 6.10 5.38 8.85
C LEU A 68 6.22 6.04 10.24
N LYS A 69 6.07 5.24 11.32
CA LYS A 69 6.17 5.73 12.72
C LYS A 69 7.52 6.40 13.03
N THR A 70 8.58 5.93 12.38
CA THR A 70 9.95 6.45 12.54
C THR A 70 10.15 7.82 11.88
N LEU A 71 9.20 8.25 11.05
CA LEU A 71 9.32 9.43 10.19
C LEU A 71 8.51 10.60 10.74
N ASN A 72 8.52 10.75 12.07
CA ASN A 72 7.78 11.81 12.77
C ASN A 72 8.27 13.25 12.49
N ARG A 73 9.37 13.41 11.75
CA ARG A 73 10.07 14.68 11.48
C ARG A 73 10.12 15.06 9.99
N ILE A 74 9.33 14.43 9.15
CA ILE A 74 9.37 14.64 7.70
C ILE A 74 8.44 15.79 7.30
N ASN A 75 8.91 16.62 6.36
CA ASN A 75 8.09 17.60 5.66
C ASN A 75 7.77 17.04 4.27
N ILE A 76 6.63 16.36 4.15
CA ILE A 76 6.14 15.78 2.89
C ILE A 76 4.64 16.04 2.78
N ASP A 77 4.11 15.92 1.56
CA ASP A 77 2.69 16.17 1.29
C ASP A 77 1.85 14.88 1.35
N ALA A 78 2.45 13.72 1.09
CA ALA A 78 1.72 12.47 0.95
C ALA A 78 2.51 11.26 1.44
N ILE A 79 1.79 10.25 1.92
CA ILE A 79 2.32 8.91 2.18
C ILE A 79 1.62 7.88 1.31
N LEU A 80 2.37 6.86 0.90
CA LEU A 80 1.80 5.68 0.28
C LEU A 80 2.17 4.45 1.12
N THR A 81 1.16 3.88 1.76
CA THR A 81 1.30 2.59 2.45
C THR A 81 0.51 1.55 1.67
N TYR A 82 0.90 0.28 1.73
CA TYR A 82 0.19 -0.77 1.01
C TYR A 82 -0.09 -1.97 1.89
N SER A 83 -1.28 -2.55 1.73
CA SER A 83 -1.74 -3.70 2.50
C SER A 83 -1.74 -3.50 4.04
N ARG A 84 -1.87 -2.25 4.52
CA ARG A 84 -1.94 -1.89 5.96
C ARG A 84 -3.32 -1.43 6.44
N TYR A 85 -4.28 -1.32 5.50
CA TYR A 85 -5.70 -1.17 5.77
C TYR A 85 -6.47 -2.02 4.77
N VAL A 86 -6.53 -3.32 5.08
CA VAL A 86 -7.14 -4.39 4.30
C VAL A 86 -7.83 -5.35 5.27
N LEU A 87 -8.67 -6.27 4.76
CA LEU A 87 -9.49 -7.14 5.61
C LEU A 87 -8.71 -7.91 6.70
N PHE A 88 -7.44 -8.23 6.44
CA PHE A 88 -6.59 -8.96 7.38
C PHE A 88 -5.59 -8.07 8.14
N ASP A 89 -5.44 -6.78 7.83
CA ASP A 89 -4.50 -5.88 8.51
C ASP A 89 -5.03 -4.44 8.49
N GLU A 90 -5.34 -3.89 9.66
CA GLU A 90 -5.81 -2.51 9.83
C GLU A 90 -4.85 -1.66 10.67
N THR A 91 -3.57 -2.05 10.77
CA THR A 91 -2.56 -1.34 11.57
C THR A 91 -2.31 0.11 11.12
N LEU A 92 -2.75 0.50 9.91
CA LEU A 92 -2.79 1.89 9.49
C LEU A 92 -3.62 2.77 10.45
N ASN A 93 -4.66 2.22 11.10
CA ASN A 93 -5.45 2.93 12.12
C ASN A 93 -4.60 3.48 13.27
N GLU A 94 -3.45 2.87 13.56
CA GLU A 94 -2.56 3.31 14.64
C GLU A 94 -1.83 4.62 14.33
N ILE A 95 -1.81 5.06 13.06
CA ILE A 95 -1.05 6.24 12.60
C ILE A 95 -1.88 7.20 11.72
N ILE A 96 -3.09 6.84 11.31
CA ILE A 96 -3.95 7.71 10.47
C ILE A 96 -4.10 9.11 11.07
N GLU A 97 -4.40 9.22 12.36
CA GLU A 97 -4.65 10.51 12.99
C GLU A 97 -3.38 11.37 13.01
N PHE A 98 -2.19 10.77 13.16
CA PHE A 98 -0.92 11.49 13.06
C PHE A 98 -0.73 12.18 11.70
N PHE A 99 -1.13 11.53 10.60
CA PHE A 99 -1.06 12.09 9.25
C PHE A 99 -2.11 13.16 9.02
N LYS A 100 -3.35 12.93 9.48
CA LYS A 100 -4.44 13.90 9.34
C LYS A 100 -4.17 15.20 10.07
N GLU A 101 -3.64 15.13 11.29
CA GLU A 101 -3.24 16.32 12.07
C GLU A 101 -2.16 17.17 11.36
N ARG A 102 -1.42 16.57 10.42
CA ARG A 102 -0.35 17.22 9.64
C ARG A 102 -0.76 17.52 8.20
N GLU A 103 -2.03 17.30 7.86
CA GLU A 103 -2.54 17.47 6.49
C GLU A 103 -1.76 16.63 5.46
N ILE A 104 -1.22 15.48 5.88
CA ILE A 104 -0.51 14.55 5.01
C ILE A 104 -1.54 13.66 4.32
N PHE A 105 -1.52 13.68 2.99
CA PHE A 105 -2.42 12.91 2.15
C PHE A 105 -2.10 11.40 2.21
N ILE A 106 -3.11 10.57 2.49
CA ILE A 106 -2.95 9.12 2.68
C ILE A 106 -3.36 8.37 1.42
N VAL A 107 -2.38 7.73 0.79
CA VAL A 107 -2.58 6.76 -0.31
C VAL A 107 -2.49 5.34 0.25
N SER A 108 -3.58 4.58 0.12
CA SER A 108 -3.62 3.15 0.44
C SER A 108 -3.49 2.31 -0.83
N GLY A 109 -2.38 1.57 -0.94
CA GLY A 109 -2.10 0.66 -2.04
C GLY A 109 -2.48 -0.79 -1.74
N SER A 110 -2.66 -1.57 -2.80
CA SER A 110 -2.90 -3.02 -2.72
C SER A 110 -4.05 -3.40 -1.79
N PRO A 111 -5.28 -2.89 -2.00
CA PRO A 111 -6.44 -3.19 -1.17
C PRO A 111 -6.81 -4.68 -1.15
N THR A 112 -6.39 -5.43 -2.18
CA THR A 112 -6.58 -6.89 -2.27
C THR A 112 -5.41 -7.69 -1.66
N GLY A 113 -4.50 -7.05 -0.92
CA GLY A 113 -3.34 -7.73 -0.34
C GLY A 113 -2.44 -8.37 -1.38
N MET A 114 -2.10 -7.63 -2.45
CA MET A 114 -1.26 -8.12 -3.57
C MET A 114 -1.76 -9.45 -4.20
N GLY A 115 -3.06 -9.69 -4.17
CA GLY A 115 -3.70 -10.88 -4.74
C GLY A 115 -4.24 -11.86 -3.69
N LEU A 116 -3.91 -11.70 -2.41
CA LEU A 116 -4.43 -12.55 -1.32
C LEU A 116 -5.96 -12.59 -1.29
N LEU A 117 -6.60 -11.43 -1.45
CA LEU A 117 -8.06 -11.28 -1.41
C LEU A 117 -8.64 -11.29 -2.84
N THR A 118 -8.27 -12.29 -3.64
CA THR A 118 -8.80 -12.51 -4.99
C THR A 118 -9.15 -13.98 -5.17
N GLN A 119 -10.06 -14.29 -6.11
CA GLN A 119 -10.48 -15.67 -6.37
C GLN A 119 -9.33 -16.61 -6.78
N ASN A 120 -8.35 -16.08 -7.53
CA ASN A 120 -7.19 -16.86 -7.98
C ASN A 120 -6.09 -16.98 -6.93
N GLY A 121 -6.22 -16.26 -5.81
CA GLY A 121 -5.18 -16.17 -4.80
C GLY A 121 -3.93 -15.40 -5.23
N PRO A 122 -2.94 -15.31 -4.34
CA PRO A 122 -1.72 -14.55 -4.59
C PRO A 122 -0.78 -15.27 -5.58
N PRO A 123 0.13 -14.55 -6.24
CA PRO A 123 1.21 -15.18 -7.01
C PRO A 123 2.14 -16.00 -6.13
N SER A 124 2.86 -16.96 -6.72
CA SER A 124 3.74 -17.90 -6.00
C SER A 124 4.85 -17.21 -5.19
N TRP A 125 5.35 -16.07 -5.67
CA TRP A 125 6.41 -15.30 -5.02
C TRP A 125 5.95 -14.48 -3.81
N HIS A 126 4.64 -14.43 -3.50
CA HIS A 126 4.11 -13.53 -2.49
C HIS A 126 4.76 -13.78 -1.11
N PRO A 127 5.23 -12.74 -0.40
CA PRO A 127 5.99 -12.86 0.85
C PRO A 127 5.15 -13.21 2.09
N ALA A 128 3.83 -13.36 1.95
CA ALA A 128 2.94 -13.58 3.09
C ALA A 128 3.20 -14.94 3.73
N HIS A 129 3.04 -14.99 5.05
CA HIS A 129 3.09 -16.23 5.80
C HIS A 129 2.08 -17.24 5.24
N THR A 130 2.44 -18.53 5.21
CA THR A 130 1.58 -19.61 4.67
C THR A 130 0.22 -19.63 5.35
N MET A 131 0.21 -19.47 6.67
CA MET A 131 -1.03 -19.34 7.45
C MET A 131 -1.94 -18.21 6.96
N LEU A 132 -1.41 -17.03 6.63
CA LEU A 132 -2.23 -15.93 6.09
C LEU A 132 -2.79 -16.31 4.71
N LYS A 133 -1.97 -16.90 3.83
CA LYS A 133 -2.41 -17.39 2.51
C LYS A 133 -3.57 -18.39 2.64
N ASP A 134 -3.46 -19.35 3.55
CA ASP A 134 -4.49 -20.35 3.82
C ASP A 134 -5.79 -19.73 4.33
N ARG A 135 -5.70 -18.72 5.22
CA ARG A 135 -6.86 -17.99 5.74
C ARG A 135 -7.54 -17.18 4.65
N CYS A 136 -6.78 -16.46 3.82
CA CYS A 136 -7.33 -15.74 2.68
C CYS A 136 -8.00 -16.67 1.65
N GLN A 137 -7.44 -17.87 1.41
CA GLN A 137 -8.08 -18.87 0.56
C GLN A 137 -9.42 -19.34 1.14
N LYS A 138 -9.49 -19.60 2.45
CA LYS A 138 -10.77 -19.96 3.12
C LYS A 138 -11.80 -18.83 3.02
N VAL A 139 -11.38 -17.58 3.18
CA VAL A 139 -12.25 -16.42 2.97
C VAL A 139 -12.73 -16.36 1.52
N SER A 140 -11.87 -16.62 0.53
CA SER A 140 -12.30 -16.67 -0.88
C SER A 140 -13.39 -17.72 -1.13
N VAL A 141 -13.24 -18.92 -0.57
CA VAL A 141 -14.25 -19.99 -0.66
C VAL A 141 -15.56 -19.59 0.05
N GLU A 142 -15.47 -18.91 1.20
CA GLU A 142 -16.65 -18.43 1.93
C GLU A 142 -17.38 -17.34 1.14
N CYS A 143 -16.65 -16.39 0.54
CA CYS A 143 -17.21 -15.38 -0.34
C CYS A 143 -17.95 -16.01 -1.53
N GLU A 144 -17.35 -17.00 -2.19
CA GLU A 144 -17.96 -17.72 -3.32
C GLU A 144 -19.28 -18.39 -2.94
N LYS A 145 -19.33 -19.08 -1.79
CA LYS A 145 -20.57 -19.71 -1.26
C LYS A 145 -21.70 -18.70 -1.01
N ASN A 146 -21.34 -17.48 -0.64
CA ASN A 146 -22.29 -16.40 -0.35
C ASN A 146 -22.51 -15.47 -1.57
N GLN A 147 -21.98 -15.83 -2.75
CA GLN A 147 -22.08 -15.03 -3.98
C GLN A 147 -21.50 -13.61 -3.84
N ILE A 148 -20.51 -13.45 -2.96
CA ILE A 148 -19.79 -12.19 -2.74
C ILE A 148 -18.48 -12.22 -3.54
N ASN A 149 -18.20 -11.16 -4.30
CA ASN A 149 -16.91 -11.01 -4.95
C ASN A 149 -15.87 -10.52 -3.94
N ILE A 150 -14.91 -11.38 -3.57
CA ILE A 150 -13.89 -11.05 -2.56
C ILE A 150 -13.04 -9.81 -2.92
N SER A 151 -12.72 -9.62 -4.20
CA SER A 151 -11.93 -8.46 -4.65
C SER A 151 -12.73 -7.17 -4.49
N GLU A 152 -14.02 -7.19 -4.85
CA GLU A 152 -14.93 -6.06 -4.66
C GLU A 152 -15.10 -5.75 -3.18
N LEU A 153 -15.33 -6.77 -2.34
CA LEU A 153 -15.47 -6.62 -0.89
C LEU A 153 -14.21 -6.00 -0.27
N ALA A 154 -13.02 -6.45 -0.68
CA ALA A 154 -11.75 -5.92 -0.20
C ALA A 154 -11.56 -4.45 -0.59
N ILE A 155 -11.88 -4.07 -1.83
CA ILE A 155 -11.78 -2.67 -2.29
C ILE A 155 -12.79 -1.79 -1.56
N LYS A 156 -14.06 -2.22 -1.45
CA LYS A 156 -15.10 -1.50 -0.72
C LYS A 156 -14.72 -1.25 0.74
N HIS A 157 -14.12 -2.24 1.40
CA HIS A 157 -13.65 -2.11 2.77
C HIS A 157 -12.67 -0.94 2.93
N VAL A 158 -11.69 -0.81 2.03
CA VAL A 158 -10.71 0.29 2.10
C VAL A 158 -11.35 1.64 1.79
N ILE A 159 -12.16 1.72 0.72
CA ILE A 159 -12.81 2.97 0.28
C ILE A 159 -13.79 3.51 1.34
N ASN A 160 -14.39 2.62 2.13
CA ASN A 160 -15.33 3.02 3.18
C ASN A 160 -14.65 3.77 4.34
N ASN A 161 -13.33 3.65 4.49
CA ASN A 161 -12.58 4.45 5.47
C ASN A 161 -12.32 5.85 4.92
N ARG A 162 -13.12 6.81 5.38
CA ARG A 162 -13.04 8.23 4.98
C ARG A 162 -11.78 8.96 5.45
N SER A 163 -10.96 8.33 6.28
CA SER A 163 -9.65 8.85 6.64
C SER A 163 -8.55 8.52 5.62
N ILE A 164 -8.85 7.73 4.58
CA ILE A 164 -7.95 7.44 3.46
C ILE A 164 -8.35 8.32 2.27
N ASP A 165 -7.43 9.12 1.75
CA ASP A 165 -7.73 10.08 0.69
C ASP A 165 -7.70 9.46 -0.71
N MET A 166 -6.87 8.45 -0.93
CA MET A 166 -6.76 7.75 -2.21
C MET A 166 -6.53 6.25 -2.02
N VAL A 167 -7.22 5.44 -2.84
CA VAL A 167 -6.99 4.00 -2.92
C VAL A 167 -6.38 3.66 -4.28
N LEU A 168 -5.15 3.14 -4.28
CA LEU A 168 -4.46 2.71 -5.50
C LEU A 168 -4.77 1.24 -5.79
N ILE A 169 -5.46 1.01 -6.91
CA ILE A 169 -5.87 -0.30 -7.42
C ILE A 169 -5.05 -0.68 -8.66
N GLY A 170 -4.80 -1.98 -8.85
CA GLY A 170 -4.00 -2.49 -9.97
C GLY A 170 -4.70 -3.61 -10.76
N PRO A 171 -5.79 -3.33 -11.50
CA PRO A 171 -6.46 -4.33 -12.32
C PRO A 171 -5.58 -4.77 -13.49
N LYS A 172 -5.47 -6.09 -13.72
CA LYS A 172 -4.63 -6.67 -14.78
C LYS A 172 -5.36 -6.80 -16.12
N ASN A 173 -6.67 -6.73 -16.10
CA ASN A 173 -7.53 -6.90 -17.27
C ASN A 173 -8.82 -6.09 -17.12
N ILE A 174 -9.59 -6.02 -18.20
CA ILE A 174 -10.81 -5.22 -18.26
C ILE A 174 -11.90 -5.68 -17.29
N ASN A 175 -11.95 -6.97 -16.94
CA ASN A 175 -12.94 -7.48 -16.01
C ASN A 175 -12.61 -7.05 -14.57
N GLU A 176 -11.34 -7.14 -14.18
CA GLU A 176 -10.88 -6.59 -12.90
C GLU A 176 -11.10 -5.08 -12.82
N MET A 177 -10.87 -4.35 -13.90
CA MET A 177 -11.15 -2.90 -13.97
C MET A 177 -12.63 -2.62 -13.72
N ARG A 178 -13.54 -3.37 -14.37
CA ARG A 178 -14.99 -3.22 -14.15
C ARG A 178 -15.39 -3.50 -12.69
N ASN A 179 -14.82 -4.55 -12.09
CA ASN A 179 -15.08 -4.86 -10.68
C ASN A 179 -14.62 -3.72 -9.75
N CYS A 180 -13.46 -3.11 -10.05
CA CYS A 180 -12.98 -1.96 -9.29
C CYS A 180 -13.92 -0.75 -9.42
N VAL A 181 -14.35 -0.44 -10.65
CA VAL A 181 -15.31 0.66 -10.90
C VAL A 181 -16.64 0.40 -10.20
N GLN A 182 -17.12 -0.84 -10.19
CA GLN A 182 -18.33 -1.22 -9.47
C GLN A 182 -18.18 -1.02 -7.96
N ALA A 183 -17.05 -1.46 -7.39
CA ALA A 183 -16.73 -1.29 -5.97
C ALA A 183 -16.75 0.19 -5.53
N VAL A 184 -16.23 1.09 -6.36
CA VAL A 184 -16.22 2.53 -6.08
C VAL A 184 -17.62 3.14 -6.10
N ASN A 185 -18.50 2.65 -7.00
CA ASN A 185 -19.83 3.22 -7.21
C ASN A 185 -20.92 2.61 -6.33
N THR A 186 -20.61 1.54 -5.58
CA THR A 186 -21.57 0.82 -4.75
C THR A 186 -21.09 0.84 -3.31
N PRO A 187 -21.80 1.50 -2.37
CA PRO A 187 -21.42 1.49 -0.96
C PRO A 187 -21.50 0.06 -0.39
N LEU A 188 -20.80 -0.18 0.72
CA LEU A 188 -20.99 -1.40 1.48
C LEU A 188 -22.44 -1.49 1.95
N SER A 189 -23.09 -2.63 1.68
CA SER A 189 -24.38 -2.94 2.29
C SER A 189 -24.23 -3.36 3.75
N ASP A 190 -25.32 -3.30 4.52
CA ASP A 190 -25.32 -3.83 5.89
C ASP A 190 -24.96 -5.32 5.95
N GLU A 191 -25.38 -6.09 4.93
CA GLU A 191 -25.02 -7.50 4.78
C GLU A 191 -23.51 -7.68 4.57
N GLU A 192 -22.90 -6.88 3.68
CA GLU A 192 -21.45 -6.90 3.45
C GLU A 192 -20.68 -6.47 4.71
N CYS A 193 -21.15 -5.46 5.45
CA CYS A 193 -20.56 -5.03 6.71
C CYS A 193 -20.58 -6.13 7.78
N ASN A 194 -21.74 -6.79 7.94
CA ASN A 194 -21.89 -7.94 8.84
C ASN A 194 -21.01 -9.11 8.40
N PHE A 195 -20.93 -9.35 7.09
CA PHE A 195 -20.08 -10.39 6.52
C PHE A 195 -18.59 -10.13 6.78
N ILE A 196 -18.11 -8.90 6.56
CA ILE A 196 -16.74 -8.46 6.87
C ILE A 196 -16.42 -8.71 8.35
N THR A 197 -17.32 -8.27 9.24
CA THR A 197 -17.15 -8.46 10.69
C THR A 197 -17.01 -9.94 11.05
N ARG A 198 -17.85 -10.79 10.46
CA ARG A 198 -17.81 -12.25 10.67
C ARG A 198 -16.50 -12.87 10.16
N ILE A 199 -16.06 -12.55 8.93
CA ILE A 199 -14.83 -13.15 8.38
C ILE A 199 -13.58 -12.70 9.14
N LYS A 200 -13.52 -11.45 9.61
CA LYS A 200 -12.41 -10.97 10.42
C LYS A 200 -12.30 -11.76 11.73
N SER A 201 -13.42 -11.88 12.44
CA SER A 201 -13.50 -12.66 13.68
C SER A 201 -13.12 -14.13 13.50
N LEU A 202 -13.51 -14.75 12.39
CA LEU A 202 -13.24 -16.18 12.14
C LEU A 202 -11.83 -16.48 11.62
N TYR A 203 -11.23 -15.55 10.86
CA TYR A 203 -10.04 -15.85 10.07
C TYR A 203 -8.80 -15.01 10.37
N PHE A 204 -8.96 -13.82 10.96
CA PHE A 204 -7.87 -12.84 11.06
C PHE A 204 -7.63 -12.30 12.46
N ASP A 205 -8.65 -12.18 13.31
CA ASP A 205 -8.52 -11.56 14.64
C ASP A 205 -7.60 -12.35 15.60
N ASP A 206 -7.46 -13.67 15.38
CA ASP A 206 -6.55 -14.54 16.13
C ASP A 206 -5.09 -14.49 15.64
N LEU A 207 -4.82 -13.83 14.50
CA LEU A 207 -3.49 -13.77 13.92
C LEU A 207 -2.67 -12.62 14.51
N ASP A 208 -1.41 -12.91 14.86
CA ASP A 208 -0.45 -11.88 15.24
C ASP A 208 -0.19 -10.90 14.07
N VAL A 209 0.17 -9.65 14.38
CA VAL A 209 0.53 -8.64 13.37
C VAL A 209 1.68 -9.12 12.46
N SER A 210 2.63 -9.89 13.00
CA SER A 210 3.74 -10.48 12.23
C SER A 210 3.30 -11.56 11.23
N VAL A 211 2.07 -12.07 11.36
CA VAL A 211 1.46 -13.02 10.42
C VAL A 211 0.58 -12.30 9.42
N ARG A 212 -0.12 -11.25 9.86
CA ARG A 212 -1.05 -10.42 9.06
C ARG A 212 -0.34 -9.50 8.07
N SER A 213 0.93 -9.18 8.33
CA SER A 213 1.78 -8.41 7.42
C SER A 213 3.05 -9.19 7.09
N TRP A 214 3.79 -8.73 6.09
CA TRP A 214 5.11 -9.24 5.72
C TRP A 214 6.17 -8.14 5.77
N GLU A 215 5.90 -7.10 6.57
CA GLU A 215 6.88 -6.07 6.86
C GLU A 215 8.16 -6.70 7.43
N GLY A 216 9.31 -6.28 6.90
CA GLY A 216 10.62 -6.81 7.31
C GLY A 216 11.02 -8.14 6.66
N VAL A 217 10.07 -8.96 6.20
CA VAL A 217 10.38 -10.22 5.50
C VAL A 217 11.10 -9.96 4.17
N GLU A 218 10.59 -9.01 3.39
CA GLU A 218 11.21 -8.63 2.11
C GLU A 218 12.59 -7.99 2.31
N LYS A 219 12.76 -7.20 3.38
CA LYS A 219 14.06 -6.62 3.76
C LYS A 219 15.06 -7.71 4.13
N ALA A 220 14.64 -8.72 4.89
CA ALA A 220 15.49 -9.87 5.24
C ALA A 220 15.94 -10.62 3.98
N HIS A 221 15.03 -10.96 3.07
CA HIS A 221 15.38 -11.62 1.80
C HIS A 221 16.32 -10.77 0.93
N LEU A 222 16.16 -9.45 0.90
CA LEU A 222 17.07 -8.56 0.18
C LEU A 222 18.48 -8.59 0.77
N ILE A 223 18.59 -8.61 2.11
CA ILE A 223 19.88 -8.68 2.82
C ILE A 223 20.58 -10.02 2.52
N GLU A 224 19.84 -11.13 2.53
CA GLU A 224 20.39 -12.46 2.22
C GLU A 224 20.93 -12.53 0.78
N ARG A 225 20.19 -11.98 -0.19
CA ARG A 225 20.63 -11.92 -1.59
C ARG A 225 21.89 -11.07 -1.81
N LYS A 226 22.22 -10.16 -0.89
CA LYS A 226 23.46 -9.36 -0.94
C LYS A 226 24.67 -10.10 -0.35
N LYS A 227 24.45 -11.18 0.39
CA LYS A 227 25.51 -11.97 1.07
C LYS A 227 26.01 -13.16 0.24
N GLY A 228 25.29 -13.56 -0.81
CA GLY A 228 25.67 -14.60 -1.77
C GLY A 228 25.99 -14.02 -3.13
#